data_AF-A0A2G9V4P7-F1
#
_entry.id   AF-A0A2G9V4P7-F1
#
_cell.length_a   1.000
_cell.length_b   1.000
_cell.length_c   1.000
_cell.angle_alpha   90.00
_cell.angle_beta   90.00
_cell.angle_gamma   90.00
#
_symmetry.space_group_name_H-M   'P 1'
#
loop_
_entity.id
_entity.type
_entity.pdbx_description
1 polymer ?
#
loop_
_entity_poly.entity_id
_entity_poly.type
_entity_poly.pdbx_seq_one_letter_code
_entity_poly.pdbx_strand_id
1 'polypeptide(L)'
;MARPIEASILKETTKYPSRNSLRKQAPRSTLRYSMLYRIGVSLGQRDRERDGDNLKLDETEMPSCERTPPCTPKTPCSPLELQNTNFCFRKGADIPVIYQPEGHPRQAVIDGEIWPPIFKPHHVRSAKMMQVEDEDIFIATYPKCGTTWLQHICHQLIRGENYQADEGNELCVQSPMIERMGAQFLSTVAHPRILKTHFSISNVPKSTKAKYIYCVRNPKDCCTSYFHHNRNFKIYNFADGEWDTFVDLFLSGQLAFGDYFDHLLGWLPLIEEPNVLFIMYEDMLKDLEGSIYKIGMFLGGEAEKLVQDPARLEVCVQNSGIESMKKDQKRWFPEAQLHKSEFIRKGGSRDWKNYFTREQSDRMDALFRTRLTGTVAEKWWQEEMAWDQLPIFALNHLDLDDDIQSVSRRGSFSLQVDSIKFMKEQKKDETEKDDRRTLKTIKC
;
A
#
# COMPACT_ATOMS: atom_id res chain seq x y z
N MET A 1 -32.28 -71.70 37.67
CA MET A 1 -33.34 -71.36 38.66
C MET A 1 -32.62 -71.07 39.97
N ALA A 2 -32.83 -70.00 40.72
CA ALA A 2 -33.63 -68.80 40.58
C ALA A 2 -33.01 -67.75 41.53
N ARG A 3 -33.13 -66.47 41.17
CA ARG A 3 -32.91 -65.31 42.05
C ARG A 3 -33.93 -65.34 43.21
N PRO A 4 -33.80 -64.46 44.22
CA PRO A 4 -34.53 -63.18 44.19
C PRO A 4 -33.62 -61.97 44.55
N ILE A 5 -33.76 -60.74 43.99
CA ILE A 5 -34.84 -59.70 44.17
C ILE A 5 -34.72 -59.12 45.62
N GLU A 6 -34.62 -57.82 45.95
CA GLU A 6 -34.94 -56.53 45.34
C GLU A 6 -34.28 -55.36 46.11
N ALA A 7 -34.33 -54.16 45.50
CA ALA A 7 -34.51 -52.79 46.01
C ALA A 7 -34.84 -52.57 47.51
N SER A 8 -34.65 -51.43 48.20
CA SER A 8 -34.07 -50.10 47.97
C SER A 8 -34.28 -49.27 49.27
N ILE A 9 -33.59 -48.13 49.39
CA ILE A 9 -33.98 -46.88 50.12
C ILE A 9 -33.63 -46.70 51.63
N LEU A 10 -32.87 -45.60 51.84
CA LEU A 10 -32.72 -44.67 52.98
C LEU A 10 -32.14 -45.16 54.33
N LYS A 11 -30.96 -44.61 54.66
CA LYS A 11 -30.65 -43.99 55.97
C LYS A 11 -29.51 -42.98 55.81
N GLU A 12 -29.86 -41.70 55.98
CA GLU A 12 -28.91 -40.62 56.29
C GLU A 12 -28.27 -40.87 57.66
N THR A 13 -27.01 -40.47 57.83
CA THR A 13 -26.58 -39.71 59.02
C THR A 13 -25.17 -39.13 58.83
N THR A 14 -25.09 -37.79 58.91
CA THR A 14 -24.00 -36.97 59.50
C THR A 14 -22.60 -37.00 58.82
N LYS A 15 -21.90 -35.89 58.54
CA LYS A 15 -21.75 -34.62 59.29
C LYS A 15 -20.94 -33.58 58.47
N TYR A 16 -21.33 -32.30 58.59
CA TYR A 16 -20.63 -31.01 58.33
C TYR A 16 -20.43 -30.42 56.91
N PRO A 17 -20.99 -29.21 56.71
CA PRO A 17 -20.51 -28.19 55.75
C PRO A 17 -20.14 -26.83 56.42
N SER A 18 -19.63 -25.89 55.59
CA SER A 18 -19.37 -24.44 55.81
C SER A 18 -17.94 -24.06 56.26
N ARG A 19 -17.33 -22.90 55.95
CA ARG A 19 -17.33 -21.88 54.87
C ARG A 19 -16.16 -20.91 55.20
N ASN A 20 -15.48 -20.36 54.18
CA ASN A 20 -14.69 -19.10 54.13
C ASN A 20 -13.49 -18.84 55.09
N SER A 21 -12.27 -18.68 54.56
CA SER A 21 -11.71 -17.36 54.14
C SER A 21 -10.20 -17.39 53.77
N LEU A 22 -9.89 -16.74 52.63
CA LEU A 22 -8.72 -15.88 52.29
C LEU A 22 -7.24 -16.35 52.32
N ARG A 23 -6.64 -16.33 51.11
CA ARG A 23 -5.26 -15.94 50.65
C ARG A 23 -4.54 -17.09 49.91
N LYS A 24 -3.76 -16.92 48.83
CA LYS A 24 -3.45 -15.86 47.83
C LYS A 24 -2.53 -16.52 46.79
N GLN A 25 -2.65 -16.11 45.50
CA GLN A 25 -1.65 -16.10 44.42
C GLN A 25 -1.12 -17.46 43.86
N ALA A 26 -0.90 -17.68 42.56
CA ALA A 26 -0.65 -16.79 41.42
C ALA A 26 -1.16 -17.38 40.07
N PRO A 27 -1.58 -16.57 39.08
CA PRO A 27 -1.91 -17.03 37.74
C PRO A 27 -0.77 -16.84 36.72
N ARG A 28 -0.78 -17.73 35.72
CA ARG A 28 0.04 -17.73 34.50
C ARG A 28 -0.10 -16.42 33.73
N SER A 29 1.03 -15.87 33.31
CA SER A 29 1.17 -14.62 32.58
C SER A 29 0.72 -14.74 31.13
N THR A 30 -0.45 -14.21 30.81
CA THR A 30 -0.83 -13.78 29.46
C THR A 30 -0.38 -12.32 29.33
N LEU A 31 0.71 -12.07 28.61
CA LEU A 31 1.17 -10.71 28.29
C LEU A 31 0.21 -10.11 27.25
N ARG A 32 -0.85 -9.45 27.71
CA ARG A 32 -1.59 -8.46 26.91
C ARG A 32 -0.71 -7.22 26.81
N TYR A 33 -0.08 -7.00 25.66
CA TYR A 33 0.53 -5.72 25.33
C TYR A 33 -0.57 -4.73 24.91
N SER A 34 -1.09 -3.95 25.86
CA SER A 34 -1.82 -2.72 25.55
C SER A 34 -0.82 -1.57 25.38
N MET A 35 -0.32 -1.36 24.16
CA MET A 35 0.53 -0.21 23.88
C MET A 35 -0.36 1.03 23.65
N LEU A 36 -0.72 1.69 24.75
CA LEU A 36 -1.36 3.00 24.72
C LEU A 36 -0.39 4.03 24.13
N TYR A 37 -0.77 4.63 23.00
CA TYR A 37 -0.18 5.86 22.48
C TYR A 37 -0.39 7.00 23.50
N ARG A 38 0.61 7.25 24.36
CA ARG A 38 0.65 8.46 25.21
C ARG A 38 1.75 9.39 24.73
N ILE A 39 1.35 10.46 24.06
CA ILE A 39 2.17 11.65 23.84
C ILE A 39 2.08 12.49 25.12
N GLY A 40 3.22 12.74 25.76
CA GLY A 40 3.32 13.62 26.92
C GLY A 40 3.15 15.08 26.51
N VAL A 41 2.05 15.69 26.95
CA VAL A 41 1.91 17.16 27.03
C VAL A 41 2.29 17.52 28.47
N SER A 42 3.46 18.13 28.66
CA SER A 42 3.77 18.82 29.91
C SER A 42 3.37 20.28 29.75
N LEU A 43 2.26 20.62 30.42
CA LEU A 43 1.89 22.00 30.74
C LEU A 43 2.84 22.49 31.83
N GLY A 44 3.59 23.55 31.53
CA GLY A 44 4.31 24.35 32.51
C GLY A 44 3.83 25.80 32.41
N GLN A 45 2.82 26.15 33.21
CA GLN A 45 2.53 27.54 33.55
C GLN A 45 3.69 28.10 34.37
N ARG A 46 4.20 29.28 34.01
CA ARG A 46 4.70 30.26 34.98
C ARG A 46 4.24 31.65 34.60
N ASP A 47 3.88 32.36 35.65
CA ASP A 47 3.17 33.62 35.69
C ASP A 47 3.97 34.82 35.18
N ARG A 48 3.17 35.84 34.90
CA ARG A 48 3.50 37.21 34.52
C ARG A 48 4.38 37.90 35.55
N GLU A 49 5.25 38.78 35.08
CA GLU A 49 5.39 40.12 35.66
C GLU A 49 5.75 41.13 34.57
N ARG A 50 5.06 42.27 34.63
CA ARG A 50 5.25 43.47 33.82
C ARG A 50 6.38 44.27 34.46
N ASP A 51 7.24 44.83 33.64
CA ASP A 51 7.71 46.21 33.81
C ASP A 51 8.18 46.73 32.44
N GLY A 52 7.65 47.89 32.08
CA GLY A 52 8.12 48.65 30.94
C GLY A 52 9.12 49.69 31.43
N ASP A 53 10.14 49.99 30.63
CA ASP A 53 10.53 51.37 30.44
C ASP A 53 11.35 51.58 29.16
N ASN A 54 11.14 52.76 28.61
CA ASN A 54 11.68 53.29 27.37
C ASN A 54 13.21 53.32 27.35
N LEU A 55 13.81 53.08 26.18
CA LEU A 55 15.04 53.78 25.76
C LEU A 55 15.14 53.82 24.22
N LYS A 56 15.10 55.05 23.71
CA LYS A 56 15.35 55.46 22.32
C LYS A 56 16.85 55.39 21.99
N LEU A 57 17.20 54.98 20.78
CA LEU A 57 18.48 55.25 20.09
C LEU A 57 18.15 55.30 18.59
N ASP A 58 17.88 56.48 18.02
CA ASP A 58 18.79 57.44 17.39
C ASP A 58 19.47 56.93 16.10
N GLU A 59 19.07 57.58 15.01
CA GLU A 59 19.54 57.40 13.64
C GLU A 59 20.71 58.37 13.43
N THR A 60 21.95 57.89 13.37
CA THR A 60 23.03 58.57 12.62
C THR A 60 24.27 57.68 12.59
N GLU A 61 24.64 57.21 11.39
CA GLU A 61 25.99 57.16 10.83
C GLU A 61 26.07 56.10 9.72
N MET A 62 25.94 56.58 8.47
CA MET A 62 26.32 55.84 7.26
C MET A 62 27.75 56.19 6.85
N PRO A 63 28.51 55.23 6.31
CA PRO A 63 29.51 55.50 5.29
C PRO A 63 29.11 54.92 3.92
N SER A 64 29.23 55.77 2.89
CA SER A 64 29.32 55.47 1.44
C SER A 64 30.46 54.49 1.13
N CYS A 65 30.61 53.75 0.02
CA CYS A 65 30.15 53.70 -1.37
C CYS A 65 30.53 52.25 -1.83
N GLU A 66 29.84 51.53 -2.72
CA GLU A 66 30.11 51.49 -4.18
C GLU A 66 29.19 50.44 -4.83
N ARG A 67 28.84 50.66 -6.10
CA ARG A 67 27.89 49.87 -6.90
C ARG A 67 28.48 48.51 -7.33
N THR A 68 27.73 47.42 -7.18
CA THR A 68 27.86 46.20 -8.00
C THR A 68 26.49 45.50 -8.18
N PRO A 69 26.26 44.79 -9.31
CA PRO A 69 24.95 44.56 -9.96
C PRO A 69 24.13 43.38 -9.37
N PRO A 70 22.86 43.16 -9.77
CA PRO A 70 21.93 42.32 -9.02
C PRO A 70 22.31 40.84 -9.06
N CYS A 71 22.41 40.24 -7.88
CA CYS A 71 22.70 38.82 -7.71
C CYS A 71 21.40 38.02 -7.91
N THR A 72 21.25 37.42 -9.08
CA THR A 72 20.33 36.31 -9.30
C THR A 72 20.93 35.05 -8.64
N PRO A 73 20.19 34.28 -7.83
CA PRO A 73 20.65 32.98 -7.37
C PRO A 73 20.80 32.05 -8.58
N LYS A 74 22.03 31.59 -8.84
CA LYS A 74 22.34 30.58 -9.84
C LYS A 74 21.76 29.24 -9.39
N THR A 75 20.82 28.71 -10.17
CA THR A 75 20.54 27.28 -10.27
C THR A 75 21.81 26.54 -10.70
N PRO A 76 22.16 25.39 -10.10
CA PRO A 76 23.04 24.43 -10.75
C PRO A 76 22.20 23.44 -11.59
N CYS A 77 22.36 23.49 -12.90
CA CYS A 77 21.89 22.46 -13.84
C CYS A 77 22.95 21.35 -14.03
N SER A 78 22.47 20.10 -13.98
CA SER A 78 22.86 18.86 -14.72
C SER A 78 24.33 18.37 -14.72
N PRO A 79 24.62 17.21 -15.34
CA PRO A 79 24.13 15.85 -15.09
C PRO A 79 25.31 14.98 -14.58
N LEU A 80 25.12 14.23 -13.49
CA LEU A 80 26.20 13.38 -12.96
C LEU A 80 26.33 12.10 -13.81
N GLU A 81 27.44 12.01 -14.54
CA GLU A 81 27.95 10.76 -15.10
C GLU A 81 28.16 9.74 -13.97
N LEU A 82 27.47 8.60 -14.10
CA LEU A 82 27.60 7.44 -13.24
C LEU A 82 28.92 6.72 -13.54
N GLN A 83 29.92 6.93 -12.69
CA GLN A 83 31.02 5.98 -12.55
C GLN A 83 30.96 5.32 -11.17
N ASN A 84 30.75 4.00 -11.20
CA ASN A 84 30.76 3.11 -10.06
C ASN A 84 32.08 3.24 -9.29
N THR A 85 32.01 3.71 -8.04
CA THR A 85 32.67 3.13 -6.85
C THR A 85 32.41 4.03 -5.64
N ASN A 86 31.84 3.45 -4.57
CA ASN A 86 31.64 4.04 -3.23
C ASN A 86 30.67 5.24 -3.14
N PHE A 87 29.36 4.97 -3.22
CA PHE A 87 28.35 5.87 -2.67
C PHE A 87 28.45 5.87 -1.13
N CYS A 88 29.28 6.76 -0.58
CA CYS A 88 29.33 7.00 0.86
C CYS A 88 28.14 7.90 1.23
N PHE A 89 27.00 7.30 1.60
CA PHE A 89 25.95 8.05 2.28
C PHE A 89 26.57 8.63 3.55
N ARG A 90 26.79 9.96 3.61
CA ARG A 90 27.11 10.62 4.87
C ARG A 90 25.90 10.41 5.77
N LYS A 91 26.04 9.56 6.78
CA LYS A 91 25.03 9.37 7.84
C LYS A 91 24.65 10.75 8.37
N GLY A 92 23.41 11.18 8.12
CA GLY A 92 22.89 12.44 8.63
C GLY A 92 22.71 12.39 10.15
N ALA A 93 22.23 13.49 10.73
CA ALA A 93 21.91 13.53 12.16
C ALA A 93 20.90 12.45 12.56
N ASP A 94 20.87 12.08 13.85
CA ASP A 94 19.88 11.15 14.39
C ASP A 94 18.51 11.79 14.66
N ILE A 95 18.40 13.10 14.40
CA ILE A 95 17.17 13.89 14.47
C ILE A 95 16.77 14.28 13.05
N PRO A 96 15.51 14.02 12.63
CA PRO A 96 15.03 14.43 11.31
C PRO A 96 14.88 15.96 11.27
N VAL A 97 15.23 16.57 10.14
CA VAL A 97 14.94 18.00 9.91
C VAL A 97 13.51 18.13 9.43
N ILE A 98 12.62 18.60 10.30
CA ILE A 98 11.21 18.81 9.97
C ILE A 98 11.02 20.21 9.38
N TYR A 99 10.31 20.30 8.26
CA TYR A 99 10.05 21.56 7.56
C TYR A 99 8.62 21.59 7.01
N GLN A 100 8.10 22.81 6.85
CA GLN A 100 6.80 23.06 6.24
C GLN A 100 6.80 24.46 5.62
N PRO A 101 7.19 24.61 4.34
CA PRO A 101 7.03 25.86 3.63
C PRO A 101 5.55 26.28 3.60
N GLU A 102 5.28 27.57 3.40
CA GLU A 102 3.91 28.07 3.36
C GLU A 102 3.09 27.35 2.27
N GLY A 103 1.89 26.92 2.63
CA GLY A 103 1.01 26.17 1.72
C GLY A 103 1.50 24.76 1.34
N HIS A 104 2.53 24.22 1.99
CA HIS A 104 3.05 22.86 1.74
C HIS A 104 2.65 21.88 2.87
N PRO A 105 2.61 20.56 2.61
CA PRO A 105 2.54 19.59 3.67
C PRO A 105 3.81 19.61 4.53
N ARG A 106 3.66 19.34 5.82
CA ARG A 106 4.75 19.12 6.77
C ARG A 106 5.49 17.83 6.44
N GLN A 107 6.80 17.91 6.31
CA GLN A 107 7.66 16.81 5.90
C GLN A 107 8.94 16.77 6.75
N ALA A 108 9.71 15.69 6.62
CA ALA A 108 11.01 15.53 7.23
C ALA A 108 12.08 15.25 6.16
N VAL A 109 13.31 15.67 6.40
CA VAL A 109 14.49 15.23 5.65
C VAL A 109 15.30 14.28 6.52
N ILE A 110 15.61 13.09 5.98
CA ILE A 110 16.48 12.09 6.60
C ILE A 110 17.43 11.61 5.52
N ASP A 111 18.74 11.76 5.76
CA ASP A 111 19.81 11.33 4.85
C ASP A 111 19.64 11.86 3.39
N GLY A 112 19.08 13.07 3.25
CA GLY A 112 18.83 13.73 1.97
C GLY A 112 17.52 13.35 1.27
N GLU A 113 16.75 12.42 1.84
CA GLU A 113 15.46 11.96 1.31
C GLU A 113 14.28 12.60 2.06
N ILE A 114 13.15 12.78 1.39
CA ILE A 114 11.93 13.37 1.96
C ILE A 114 11.05 12.27 2.57
N TRP A 115 10.63 12.46 3.81
CA TRP A 115 9.86 11.48 4.59
C TRP A 115 8.65 12.11 5.28
N PRO A 116 7.65 11.31 5.68
CA PRO A 116 6.62 11.78 6.59
C PRO A 116 7.24 12.23 7.92
N PRO A 117 6.71 13.29 8.57
CA PRO A 117 7.38 13.94 9.69
C PRO A 117 7.47 13.09 10.97
N ILE A 118 6.75 11.97 11.04
CA ILE A 118 6.79 11.02 12.15
C ILE A 118 7.93 9.99 12.03
N PHE A 119 8.62 9.94 10.89
CA PHE A 119 9.65 8.92 10.64
C PHE A 119 10.95 9.29 11.36
N LYS A 120 11.62 8.26 11.87
CA LYS A 120 12.84 8.41 12.67
C LYS A 120 14.06 7.92 11.89
N PRO A 121 15.19 8.65 11.87
CA PRO A 121 16.38 8.23 11.13
C PRO A 121 16.86 6.80 11.44
N HIS A 122 16.85 6.40 12.72
CA HIS A 122 17.27 5.05 13.10
C HIS A 122 16.30 3.94 12.62
N HIS A 123 14.99 4.21 12.54
CA HIS A 123 14.03 3.26 11.97
C HIS A 123 14.26 3.11 10.47
N VAL A 124 14.37 4.23 9.74
CA VAL A 124 14.62 4.22 8.29
C VAL A 124 15.91 3.48 7.98
N ARG A 125 17.02 3.82 8.64
CA ARG A 125 18.32 3.18 8.42
C ARG A 125 18.32 1.70 8.78
N SER A 126 17.75 1.33 9.92
CA SER A 126 17.67 -0.08 10.31
C SER A 126 16.81 -0.89 9.34
N ALA A 127 15.72 -0.32 8.82
CA ALA A 127 14.89 -0.97 7.80
C ALA A 127 15.64 -1.19 6.48
N LYS A 128 16.50 -0.25 6.04
CA LYS A 128 17.34 -0.45 4.84
C LYS A 128 18.35 -1.59 5.00
N MET A 129 18.76 -1.89 6.23
CA MET A 129 19.79 -2.90 6.56
C MET A 129 19.22 -4.14 7.25
N MET A 130 17.90 -4.31 7.30
CA MET A 130 17.30 -5.42 8.03
C MET A 130 17.68 -6.77 7.40
N GLN A 131 17.71 -7.81 8.22
CA GLN A 131 17.83 -9.17 7.72
C GLN A 131 16.50 -9.63 7.14
N VAL A 132 16.52 -9.91 5.84
CA VAL A 132 15.39 -10.51 5.12
C VAL A 132 15.41 -12.02 5.36
N GLU A 133 14.23 -12.57 5.62
CA GLU A 133 14.02 -14.01 5.75
C GLU A 133 13.49 -14.60 4.44
N ASP A 134 13.75 -15.89 4.22
CA ASP A 134 13.42 -16.57 2.95
C ASP A 134 11.92 -16.55 2.63
N GLU A 135 11.06 -16.56 3.65
CA GLU A 135 9.60 -16.55 3.50
C GLU A 135 8.97 -15.16 3.65
N ASP A 136 9.77 -14.10 3.72
CA ASP A 136 9.23 -12.73 3.77
C ASP A 136 8.45 -12.40 2.50
N ILE A 137 7.35 -11.68 2.69
CA ILE A 137 6.51 -11.15 1.62
C ILE A 137 6.52 -9.63 1.74
N PHE A 138 7.18 -8.94 0.81
CA PHE A 138 7.17 -7.49 0.72
C PHE A 138 6.04 -7.01 -0.18
N ILE A 139 5.24 -6.06 0.32
CA ILE A 139 4.27 -5.31 -0.45
C ILE A 139 4.85 -3.92 -0.65
N ALA A 140 5.45 -3.73 -1.83
CA ALA A 140 6.14 -2.51 -2.23
C ALA A 140 5.26 -1.68 -3.17
N THR A 141 5.13 -0.39 -2.88
CA THR A 141 4.27 0.53 -3.67
C THR A 141 4.78 1.94 -3.52
N TYR A 142 4.65 2.79 -4.55
CA TYR A 142 4.62 4.23 -4.27
C TYR A 142 3.37 4.53 -3.42
N PRO A 143 3.39 5.51 -2.48
CA PRO A 143 2.21 5.84 -1.70
C PRO A 143 0.95 5.95 -2.56
N LYS A 144 -0.13 5.33 -2.09
CA LYS A 144 -1.48 5.41 -2.70
C LYS A 144 -1.70 4.60 -3.99
N CYS A 145 -0.80 3.66 -4.30
CA CYS A 145 -0.99 2.69 -5.38
C CYS A 145 -1.71 1.39 -4.97
N GLY A 146 -2.53 1.41 -3.91
CA GLY A 146 -3.34 0.21 -3.52
C GLY A 146 -2.73 -0.69 -2.44
N THR A 147 -1.73 -0.21 -1.69
CA THR A 147 -1.01 -0.99 -0.65
C THR A 147 -1.92 -1.70 0.34
N THR A 148 -2.91 -1.00 0.90
CA THR A 148 -3.85 -1.56 1.89
C THR A 148 -4.68 -2.70 1.30
N TRP A 149 -5.03 -2.61 0.02
CA TRP A 149 -5.77 -3.66 -0.68
C TRP A 149 -4.94 -4.94 -0.79
N LEU A 150 -3.69 -4.80 -1.22
CA LEU A 150 -2.77 -5.93 -1.28
C LEU A 150 -2.41 -6.51 0.08
N GLN A 151 -2.22 -5.66 1.10
CA GLN A 151 -2.00 -6.13 2.47
C GLN A 151 -3.19 -7.00 2.91
N HIS A 152 -4.41 -6.53 2.67
CA HIS A 152 -5.63 -7.27 3.01
C HIS A 152 -5.74 -8.60 2.25
N ILE A 153 -5.52 -8.60 0.92
CA ILE A 153 -5.54 -9.81 0.08
C ILE A 153 -4.48 -10.81 0.57
N CYS A 154 -3.22 -10.38 0.73
CA CYS A 154 -2.14 -11.27 1.16
C CYS A 154 -2.41 -11.89 2.53
N HIS A 155 -3.00 -11.13 3.47
CA HIS A 155 -3.35 -11.69 4.78
C HIS A 155 -4.46 -12.74 4.68
N GLN A 156 -5.49 -12.52 3.85
CA GLN A 156 -6.51 -13.54 3.59
C GLN A 156 -5.89 -14.80 2.99
N LEU A 157 -4.99 -14.65 2.02
CA LEU A 157 -4.34 -15.77 1.35
C LEU A 157 -3.42 -16.58 2.27
N ILE A 158 -2.65 -15.91 3.13
CA ILE A 158 -1.64 -16.55 3.98
C ILE A 158 -2.21 -17.03 5.31
N ARG A 159 -3.15 -16.29 5.91
CA ARG A 159 -3.71 -16.62 7.23
C ARG A 159 -5.04 -17.36 7.14
N GLY A 160 -5.75 -17.28 6.01
CA GLY A 160 -7.06 -17.89 5.83
C GLY A 160 -8.05 -17.42 6.91
N GLU A 161 -8.74 -18.38 7.53
CA GLU A 161 -9.72 -18.15 8.60
C GLU A 161 -9.12 -17.49 9.86
N ASN A 162 -7.80 -17.61 10.05
CA ASN A 162 -7.10 -16.96 11.16
C ASN A 162 -6.85 -15.47 10.94
N TYR A 163 -7.21 -14.92 9.76
CA TYR A 163 -7.08 -13.49 9.52
C TYR A 163 -8.17 -12.69 10.24
N GLN A 164 -7.83 -12.18 11.40
CA GLN A 164 -8.68 -11.29 12.18
C GLN A 164 -8.00 -9.93 12.28
N ALA A 165 -8.78 -8.85 12.20
CA ALA A 165 -8.29 -7.51 12.48
C ALA A 165 -9.26 -6.84 13.43
N ASP A 166 -8.80 -6.64 14.66
CA ASP A 166 -9.50 -6.01 15.76
C ASP A 166 -8.62 -4.90 16.38
N GLU A 167 -9.14 -4.23 17.40
CA GLU A 167 -8.42 -3.15 18.09
C GLU A 167 -7.11 -3.67 18.72
N GLY A 168 -5.99 -3.05 18.37
CA GLY A 168 -4.65 -3.48 18.77
C GLY A 168 -4.01 -4.55 17.86
N ASN A 169 -4.75 -5.05 16.87
CA ASN A 169 -4.27 -5.92 15.80
C ASN A 169 -4.63 -5.35 14.43
N GLU A 170 -4.56 -4.03 14.27
CA GLU A 170 -4.91 -3.37 13.01
C GLU A 170 -3.96 -3.83 11.89
N LEU A 171 -4.37 -3.65 10.63
CA LEU A 171 -3.57 -4.09 9.49
C LEU A 171 -2.17 -3.46 9.48
N CYS A 172 -2.01 -2.23 9.98
CA CYS A 172 -0.71 -1.58 10.06
C CYS A 172 0.22 -2.18 11.13
N VAL A 173 -0.29 -3.00 12.06
CA VAL A 173 0.47 -3.74 13.07
C VAL A 173 0.82 -5.13 12.54
N GLN A 174 -0.15 -5.84 11.96
CA GLN A 174 0.05 -7.16 11.34
C GLN A 174 0.97 -7.10 10.12
N SER A 175 0.90 -5.98 9.39
CA SER A 175 1.70 -5.70 8.20
C SER A 175 2.40 -4.36 8.35
N PRO A 176 3.50 -4.33 9.14
CA PRO A 176 4.16 -3.10 9.48
C PRO A 176 4.85 -2.49 8.27
N MET A 177 4.85 -1.16 8.25
CA MET A 177 5.67 -0.39 7.33
C MET A 177 7.11 -0.35 7.87
N ILE A 178 8.01 -1.09 7.22
CA ILE A 178 9.34 -1.39 7.76
C ILE A 178 10.12 -0.11 8.09
N GLU A 179 10.04 0.90 7.24
CA GLU A 179 10.76 2.16 7.40
C GLU A 179 10.19 3.08 8.49
N ARG A 180 8.93 2.83 8.90
CA ARG A 180 8.30 3.53 10.03
C ARG A 180 8.61 2.82 11.35
N MET A 181 8.59 1.49 11.36
CA MET A 181 8.66 0.67 12.58
C MET A 181 10.10 0.27 12.94
N GLY A 182 10.99 0.20 11.95
CA GLY A 182 12.38 -0.25 12.10
C GLY A 182 12.51 -1.77 12.18
N ALA A 183 13.73 -2.27 11.96
CA ALA A 183 14.02 -3.71 11.89
C ALA A 183 13.68 -4.45 13.19
N GLN A 184 13.86 -3.82 14.35
CA GLN A 184 13.60 -4.44 15.64
C GLN A 184 12.13 -4.85 15.83
N PHE A 185 11.19 -4.09 15.25
CA PHE A 185 9.77 -4.41 15.37
C PHE A 185 9.43 -5.74 14.68
N LEU A 186 10.23 -6.20 13.72
CA LEU A 186 9.91 -7.37 12.92
C LEU A 186 10.00 -8.68 13.70
N SER A 187 10.65 -8.69 14.87
CA SER A 187 10.65 -9.85 15.77
C SER A 187 9.29 -10.10 16.44
N THR A 188 8.35 -9.16 16.35
CA THR A 188 6.99 -9.31 16.89
C THR A 188 5.97 -9.69 15.82
N VAL A 189 6.39 -9.80 14.55
CA VAL A 189 5.50 -10.09 13.41
C VAL A 189 5.43 -11.61 13.21
N ALA A 190 4.22 -12.15 13.05
CA ALA A 190 4.04 -13.57 12.80
C ALA A 190 4.60 -14.00 11.43
N HIS A 191 5.17 -15.20 11.35
CA HIS A 191 5.71 -15.77 10.11
C HIS A 191 4.63 -16.48 9.27
N PRO A 192 4.79 -16.57 7.94
CA PRO A 192 5.67 -15.73 7.13
C PRO A 192 5.32 -14.25 7.29
N ARG A 193 6.32 -13.35 7.34
CA ARG A 193 6.07 -11.93 7.61
C ARG A 193 5.54 -11.25 6.35
N ILE A 194 4.46 -10.48 6.47
CA ILE A 194 3.90 -9.69 5.37
C ILE A 194 4.23 -8.23 5.62
N LEU A 195 5.27 -7.73 4.96
CA LEU A 195 5.90 -6.45 5.23
C LEU A 195 5.46 -5.40 4.22
N LYS A 196 5.09 -4.20 4.70
CA LYS A 196 4.79 -3.07 3.81
C LYS A 196 6.03 -2.20 3.63
N THR A 197 6.20 -1.65 2.43
CA THR A 197 7.16 -0.56 2.21
C THR A 197 6.76 0.38 1.07
N HIS A 198 7.18 1.64 1.20
CA HIS A 198 7.19 2.68 0.16
C HIS A 198 8.61 3.10 -0.22
N PHE A 199 9.62 2.31 0.15
CA PHE A 199 10.97 2.50 -0.32
C PHE A 199 11.07 2.33 -1.84
N SER A 200 11.86 3.21 -2.47
CA SER A 200 12.42 2.94 -3.80
C SER A 200 13.27 1.66 -3.75
N ILE A 201 13.41 0.98 -4.89
CA ILE A 201 14.12 -0.31 -4.95
C ILE A 201 15.54 -0.26 -4.38
N SER A 202 16.21 0.89 -4.47
CA SER A 202 17.56 1.09 -3.94
C SER A 202 17.63 0.98 -2.41
N ASN A 203 16.52 1.24 -1.73
CA ASN A 203 16.41 1.19 -0.27
C ASN A 203 15.75 -0.10 0.24
N VAL A 204 15.09 -0.86 -0.63
CA VAL A 204 14.45 -2.13 -0.25
C VAL A 204 15.52 -3.21 -0.01
N PRO A 205 15.53 -3.85 1.16
CA PRO A 205 16.37 -5.01 1.43
C PRO A 205 16.13 -6.13 0.41
N LYS A 206 17.20 -6.63 -0.21
CA LYS A 206 17.13 -7.58 -1.31
C LYS A 206 17.36 -9.02 -0.83
N SER A 207 16.58 -9.95 -1.36
CA SER A 207 16.73 -11.40 -1.21
C SER A 207 16.32 -12.06 -2.51
N THR A 208 16.97 -13.17 -2.85
CA THR A 208 16.60 -13.99 -4.03
C THR A 208 15.48 -14.98 -3.72
N LYS A 209 15.09 -15.11 -2.45
CA LYS A 209 14.08 -16.09 -1.99
C LYS A 209 12.79 -15.44 -1.50
N ALA A 210 12.91 -14.32 -0.78
CA ALA A 210 11.74 -13.55 -0.36
C ALA A 210 10.93 -13.09 -1.57
N LYS A 211 9.62 -12.95 -1.37
CA LYS A 211 8.68 -12.55 -2.42
C LYS A 211 8.42 -11.05 -2.33
N TYR A 212 8.41 -10.37 -3.47
CA TYR A 212 8.11 -8.95 -3.58
C TYR A 212 6.90 -8.75 -4.49
N ILE A 213 5.82 -8.17 -3.97
CA ILE A 213 4.69 -7.74 -4.77
C ILE A 213 4.81 -6.24 -4.94
N TYR A 214 5.11 -5.81 -6.16
CA TYR A 214 5.15 -4.40 -6.53
C TYR A 214 3.83 -3.98 -7.15
N CYS A 215 3.16 -3.00 -6.55
CA CYS A 215 1.92 -2.46 -7.09
C CYS A 215 2.05 -1.01 -7.52
N VAL A 216 1.56 -0.77 -8.72
CA VAL A 216 1.60 0.51 -9.41
C VAL A 216 0.20 0.93 -9.81
N ARG A 217 -0.02 2.24 -9.89
CA ARG A 217 -1.29 2.86 -10.27
C ARG A 217 -1.00 4.02 -11.19
N ASN A 218 -1.91 4.35 -12.10
CA ASN A 218 -1.75 5.51 -12.96
C ASN A 218 -1.41 6.78 -12.14
N PRO A 219 -0.46 7.61 -12.59
CA PRO A 219 0.08 8.71 -11.79
C PRO A 219 -0.96 9.80 -11.48
N LYS A 220 -1.96 9.99 -12.34
CA LYS A 220 -3.01 11.00 -12.12
C LYS A 220 -3.88 10.63 -10.92
N ASP A 221 -4.43 9.43 -10.87
CA ASP A 221 -5.20 8.97 -9.69
C ASP A 221 -4.32 8.76 -8.46
N CYS A 222 -3.07 8.36 -8.64
CA CYS A 222 -2.11 8.30 -7.55
C CYS A 222 -1.94 9.68 -6.89
N CYS A 223 -1.69 10.72 -7.68
CA CYS A 223 -1.59 12.11 -7.23
C CYS A 223 -2.87 12.56 -6.52
N THR A 224 -4.05 12.37 -7.13
CA THR A 224 -5.35 12.70 -6.52
C THR A 224 -5.56 11.98 -5.19
N SER A 225 -5.25 10.69 -5.12
CA SER A 225 -5.36 9.94 -3.88
C SER A 225 -4.35 10.39 -2.83
N TYR A 226 -3.17 10.87 -3.22
CA TYR A 226 -2.12 11.30 -2.32
C TYR A 226 -2.39 12.68 -1.73
N PHE A 227 -3.00 13.58 -2.52
CA PHE A 227 -3.52 14.85 -2.05
C PHE A 227 -4.49 14.66 -0.88
N HIS A 228 -5.54 13.84 -1.08
CA HIS A 228 -6.52 13.59 -0.02
C HIS A 228 -5.92 12.87 1.20
N HIS A 229 -4.91 12.03 0.99
CA HIS A 229 -4.20 11.40 2.10
C HIS A 229 -3.46 12.44 2.94
N ASN A 230 -2.74 13.39 2.31
CA ASN A 230 -2.05 14.47 3.03
C ASN A 230 -3.03 15.40 3.76
N ARG A 231 -4.20 15.69 3.17
CA ARG A 231 -5.25 16.46 3.86
C ARG A 231 -5.86 15.71 5.04
N ASN A 232 -6.04 14.39 4.93
CA ASN A 232 -6.69 13.63 6.00
C ASN A 232 -5.74 13.25 7.15
N PHE A 233 -4.46 13.03 6.87
CA PHE A 233 -3.49 12.62 7.89
C PHE A 233 -2.94 13.82 8.65
N LYS A 234 -3.25 13.90 9.96
CA LYS A 234 -2.85 15.01 10.85
C LYS A 234 -1.35 15.29 10.85
N ILE A 235 -0.54 14.25 10.63
CA ILE A 235 0.92 14.36 10.63
C ILE A 235 1.45 15.35 9.59
N TYR A 236 0.77 15.51 8.45
CA TYR A 236 1.21 16.40 7.38
C TYR A 236 0.77 17.84 7.60
N ASN A 237 -0.04 18.15 8.62
CA ASN A 237 -0.52 19.51 8.90
C ASN A 237 -1.01 20.25 7.63
N PHE A 238 -1.81 19.56 6.80
CA PHE A 238 -2.17 20.00 5.45
C PHE A 238 -3.69 19.89 5.20
N ALA A 239 -4.51 19.96 6.24
CA ALA A 239 -5.96 19.71 6.14
C ALA A 239 -6.68 20.64 5.14
N ASP A 240 -6.22 21.90 5.06
CA ASP A 240 -6.73 22.95 4.18
C ASP A 240 -5.78 23.20 2.99
N GLY A 241 -4.96 22.21 2.66
CA GLY A 241 -4.02 22.30 1.55
C GLY A 241 -4.70 22.40 0.19
N GLU A 242 -4.11 23.21 -0.69
CA GLU A 242 -4.61 23.50 -2.03
C GLU A 242 -4.14 22.46 -3.05
N TRP A 243 -5.01 22.21 -4.04
CA TRP A 243 -4.76 21.20 -5.08
C TRP A 243 -3.58 21.58 -5.98
N ASP A 244 -3.53 22.82 -6.45
CA ASP A 244 -2.53 23.27 -7.43
C ASP A 244 -1.10 23.15 -6.86
N THR A 245 -0.90 23.59 -5.61
CA THR A 245 0.36 23.41 -4.90
C THR A 245 0.75 21.94 -4.79
N PHE A 246 -0.22 21.06 -4.49
CA PHE A 246 0.06 19.64 -4.34
C PHE A 246 0.45 18.97 -5.65
N VAL A 247 -0.22 19.31 -6.77
CA VAL A 247 0.13 18.79 -8.10
C VAL A 247 1.54 19.20 -8.48
N ASP A 248 1.93 20.46 -8.25
CA ASP A 248 3.28 20.93 -8.54
C ASP A 248 4.34 20.20 -7.71
N LEU A 249 4.07 19.94 -6.43
CA LEU A 249 4.95 19.15 -5.56
C LEU A 249 5.07 17.69 -6.01
N PHE A 250 3.97 17.08 -6.44
CA PHE A 250 3.97 15.71 -6.97
C PHE A 250 4.79 15.62 -8.26
N LEU A 251 4.55 16.53 -9.22
CA LEU A 251 5.24 16.54 -10.51
C LEU A 251 6.74 16.85 -10.40
N SER A 252 7.17 17.53 -9.34
CA SER A 252 8.57 17.86 -9.08
C SER A 252 9.26 16.88 -8.12
N GLY A 253 8.57 15.85 -7.64
CA GLY A 253 9.13 14.86 -6.71
C GLY A 253 9.43 15.40 -5.31
N GLN A 254 8.83 16.52 -4.92
CA GLN A 254 9.07 17.21 -3.64
C GLN A 254 8.11 16.77 -2.52
N LEU A 255 7.62 15.54 -2.61
CA LEU A 255 6.78 14.90 -1.60
C LEU A 255 7.54 13.76 -0.90
N ALA A 256 7.04 13.34 0.25
CA ALA A 256 7.56 12.20 0.98
C ALA A 256 7.61 10.96 0.07
N PHE A 257 8.68 10.17 0.22
CA PHE A 257 9.03 9.04 -0.67
C PHE A 257 9.52 9.45 -2.07
N GLY A 258 9.62 10.75 -2.35
CA GLY A 258 10.28 11.30 -3.54
C GLY A 258 9.43 11.23 -4.81
N ASP A 259 10.12 11.19 -5.95
CA ASP A 259 9.51 11.21 -7.28
C ASP A 259 8.85 9.86 -7.64
N TYR A 260 7.61 9.94 -8.11
CA TYR A 260 6.83 8.77 -8.52
C TYR A 260 7.49 8.03 -9.70
N PHE A 261 8.04 8.75 -10.67
CA PHE A 261 8.60 8.13 -11.88
C PHE A 261 9.94 7.49 -11.59
N ASP A 262 10.81 8.09 -10.78
CA ASP A 262 12.04 7.46 -10.27
C ASP A 262 11.71 6.18 -9.51
N HIS A 263 10.66 6.21 -8.69
CA HIS A 263 10.20 5.02 -7.97
C HIS A 263 9.79 3.92 -8.95
N LEU A 264 8.93 4.22 -9.94
CA LEU A 264 8.50 3.24 -10.94
C LEU A 264 9.67 2.71 -11.78
N LEU A 265 10.48 3.61 -12.36
CA LEU A 265 11.62 3.28 -13.21
C LEU A 265 12.63 2.39 -12.49
N GLY A 266 12.85 2.58 -11.18
CA GLY A 266 13.73 1.71 -10.42
C GLY A 266 13.23 0.26 -10.33
N TRP A 267 11.92 0.06 -10.25
CA TRP A 267 11.33 -1.27 -10.15
C TRP A 267 11.19 -1.97 -11.50
N LEU A 268 10.96 -1.25 -12.60
CA LEU A 268 10.69 -1.83 -13.93
C LEU A 268 11.70 -2.92 -14.40
N PRO A 269 13.02 -2.80 -14.17
CA PRO A 269 13.98 -3.84 -14.55
C PRO A 269 13.73 -5.20 -13.90
N LEU A 270 12.97 -5.24 -12.80
CA LEU A 270 12.68 -6.46 -12.04
C LEU A 270 11.37 -7.14 -12.46
N ILE A 271 10.69 -6.65 -13.51
CA ILE A 271 9.37 -7.15 -13.90
C ILE A 271 9.35 -8.63 -14.29
N GLU A 272 10.49 -9.16 -14.74
CA GLU A 272 10.66 -10.57 -15.13
C GLU A 272 11.30 -11.43 -14.04
N GLU A 273 11.67 -10.84 -12.89
CA GLU A 273 12.29 -11.58 -11.80
C GLU A 273 11.29 -12.55 -11.14
N PRO A 274 11.63 -13.83 -10.94
CA PRO A 274 10.67 -14.86 -10.51
C PRO A 274 10.17 -14.68 -9.07
N ASN A 275 10.85 -13.86 -8.27
CA ASN A 275 10.45 -13.51 -6.93
C ASN A 275 9.86 -12.09 -6.83
N VAL A 276 9.56 -11.45 -7.96
CA VAL A 276 8.88 -10.15 -8.04
C VAL A 276 7.59 -10.28 -8.85
N LEU A 277 6.46 -9.85 -8.28
CA LEU A 277 5.16 -9.81 -8.94
C LEU A 277 4.73 -8.37 -9.17
N PHE A 278 4.55 -8.00 -10.43
CA PHE A 278 3.92 -6.73 -10.78
C PHE A 278 2.39 -6.87 -10.82
N ILE A 279 1.73 -5.96 -10.12
CA ILE A 279 0.28 -5.78 -10.10
C ILE A 279 -0.04 -4.32 -10.46
N MET A 280 -0.97 -4.12 -11.39
CA MET A 280 -1.55 -2.79 -11.61
C MET A 280 -2.81 -2.66 -10.78
N TYR A 281 -2.99 -1.51 -10.15
CA TYR A 281 -4.20 -1.19 -9.39
C TYR A 281 -5.45 -1.29 -10.27
N GLU A 282 -5.35 -0.86 -11.53
CA GLU A 282 -6.43 -0.90 -12.51
C GLU A 282 -6.80 -2.33 -12.95
N ASP A 283 -5.83 -3.25 -12.99
CA ASP A 283 -6.10 -4.67 -13.25
C ASP A 283 -6.94 -5.28 -12.12
N MET A 284 -6.63 -4.95 -10.85
CA MET A 284 -7.43 -5.41 -9.71
C MET A 284 -8.86 -4.84 -9.72
N LEU A 285 -9.06 -3.65 -10.28
CA LEU A 285 -10.40 -3.09 -10.45
C LEU A 285 -11.18 -3.80 -11.56
N LYS A 286 -10.51 -4.15 -12.65
CA LYS A 286 -11.11 -4.78 -13.83
C LYS A 286 -11.45 -6.25 -13.57
N ASP A 287 -10.54 -6.98 -12.94
CA ASP A 287 -10.68 -8.40 -12.62
C ASP A 287 -10.02 -8.69 -11.26
N LEU A 288 -10.80 -8.55 -10.20
CA LEU A 288 -10.35 -8.78 -8.83
C LEU A 288 -10.06 -10.26 -8.58
N GLU A 289 -10.89 -11.17 -9.09
CA GLU A 289 -10.73 -12.61 -8.90
C GLU A 289 -9.45 -13.12 -9.57
N GLY A 290 -9.24 -12.77 -10.84
CA GLY A 290 -8.02 -13.12 -11.57
C GLY A 290 -6.76 -12.53 -10.93
N SER A 291 -6.85 -11.30 -10.40
CA SER A 291 -5.74 -10.68 -9.67
C SER A 291 -5.42 -11.40 -8.35
N ILE A 292 -6.43 -11.77 -7.57
CA ILE A 292 -6.24 -12.55 -6.33
C ILE A 292 -5.67 -13.93 -6.65
N TYR A 293 -6.17 -14.59 -7.69
CA TYR A 293 -5.66 -15.88 -8.14
C TYR A 293 -4.17 -15.77 -8.52
N LYS A 294 -3.80 -14.78 -9.32
CA LYS A 294 -2.40 -14.49 -9.70
C LYS A 294 -1.50 -14.30 -8.48
N ILE A 295 -1.96 -13.55 -7.48
CA ILE A 295 -1.22 -13.32 -6.23
C ILE A 295 -1.06 -14.64 -5.45
N GLY A 296 -2.12 -15.44 -5.31
CA GLY A 296 -2.08 -16.71 -4.59
C GLY A 296 -1.10 -17.70 -5.22
N MET A 297 -1.13 -17.84 -6.55
CA MET A 297 -0.19 -18.68 -7.29
C MET A 297 1.26 -18.21 -7.13
N PHE A 298 1.51 -16.89 -7.11
CA PHE A 298 2.85 -16.34 -6.91
C PHE A 298 3.40 -16.56 -5.50
N LEU A 299 2.54 -16.44 -4.49
CA LEU A 299 2.89 -16.67 -3.09
C LEU A 299 3.14 -18.17 -2.80
N GLY A 300 2.44 -19.07 -3.50
CA GLY A 300 2.60 -20.51 -3.34
C GLY A 300 2.02 -21.04 -2.03
N GLY A 301 2.31 -22.31 -1.72
CA GLY A 301 1.99 -22.92 -0.42
C GLY A 301 0.48 -22.88 -0.09
N GLU A 302 0.13 -22.36 1.08
CA GLU A 302 -1.28 -22.25 1.51
C GLU A 302 -2.07 -21.22 0.69
N ALA A 303 -1.41 -20.18 0.16
CA ALA A 303 -2.06 -19.18 -0.68
C ALA A 303 -2.49 -19.78 -2.03
N GLU A 304 -1.63 -20.60 -2.64
CA GLU A 304 -1.93 -21.34 -3.87
C GLU A 304 -3.09 -22.32 -3.66
N LYS A 305 -3.05 -23.12 -2.59
CA LYS A 305 -4.15 -24.04 -2.25
C LYS A 305 -5.48 -23.30 -2.02
N LEU A 306 -5.42 -22.11 -1.41
CA LEU A 306 -6.61 -21.30 -1.17
C LEU A 306 -7.25 -20.83 -2.48
N VAL A 307 -6.47 -20.29 -3.41
CA VAL A 307 -7.01 -19.78 -4.68
C VAL A 307 -7.45 -20.88 -5.65
N GLN A 308 -6.95 -22.10 -5.49
CA GLN A 308 -7.40 -23.27 -6.25
C GLN A 308 -8.74 -23.84 -5.76
N ASP A 309 -9.18 -23.48 -4.55
CA ASP A 309 -10.51 -23.80 -4.04
C ASP A 309 -11.49 -22.67 -4.39
N PRO A 310 -12.47 -22.90 -5.30
CA PRO A 310 -13.38 -21.86 -5.75
C PRO A 310 -14.18 -21.20 -4.61
N ALA A 311 -14.57 -21.97 -3.59
CA ALA A 311 -15.35 -21.44 -2.48
C ALA A 311 -14.51 -20.50 -1.61
N ARG A 312 -13.24 -20.85 -1.36
CA ARG A 312 -12.33 -20.00 -0.58
C ARG A 312 -11.88 -18.78 -1.37
N LEU A 313 -11.66 -18.91 -2.68
CA LEU A 313 -11.38 -17.79 -3.56
C LEU A 313 -12.55 -16.80 -3.58
N GLU A 314 -13.78 -17.28 -3.74
CA GLU A 314 -14.99 -16.43 -3.74
C GLU A 314 -15.10 -15.61 -2.44
N VAL A 315 -14.88 -16.23 -1.28
CA VAL A 315 -14.85 -15.52 0.01
C VAL A 315 -13.78 -14.43 0.03
N CYS A 316 -12.58 -14.73 -0.46
CA CYS A 316 -11.49 -13.74 -0.53
C CYS A 316 -11.86 -12.56 -1.45
N VAL A 317 -12.50 -12.82 -2.60
CA VAL A 317 -12.97 -11.80 -3.54
C VAL A 317 -14.04 -10.92 -2.88
N GLN A 318 -15.07 -11.52 -2.26
CA GLN A 318 -16.16 -10.81 -1.61
C GLN A 318 -15.65 -9.88 -0.48
N ASN A 319 -14.71 -10.36 0.33
CA ASN A 319 -14.09 -9.56 1.39
C ASN A 319 -13.17 -8.46 0.86
N SER A 320 -12.52 -8.69 -0.28
CA SER A 320 -11.60 -7.73 -0.91
C SER A 320 -12.30 -6.69 -1.78
N GLY A 321 -13.61 -6.79 -1.99
CA GLY A 321 -14.37 -5.77 -2.72
C GLY A 321 -14.30 -4.41 -2.01
N ILE A 322 -14.15 -3.32 -2.77
CA ILE A 322 -14.01 -1.95 -2.21
C ILE A 322 -15.13 -1.62 -1.22
N GLU A 323 -16.37 -1.93 -1.59
CA GLU A 323 -17.53 -1.68 -0.72
C GLU A 323 -17.51 -2.53 0.54
N SER A 324 -16.96 -3.74 0.48
CA SER A 324 -16.74 -4.58 1.66
C SER A 324 -15.70 -3.96 2.57
N MET A 325 -14.55 -3.55 2.02
CA MET A 325 -13.48 -2.94 2.80
C MET A 325 -13.89 -1.61 3.44
N LYS A 326 -14.80 -0.85 2.82
CA LYS A 326 -15.31 0.41 3.38
C LYS A 326 -16.11 0.24 4.67
N LYS A 327 -16.68 -0.94 4.93
CA LYS A 327 -17.55 -1.20 6.09
C LYS A 327 -16.83 -1.05 7.42
N ASP A 328 -15.53 -1.32 7.45
CA ASP A 328 -14.71 -1.23 8.67
C ASP A 328 -13.46 -0.36 8.43
N GLN A 329 -13.62 0.95 8.54
CA GLN A 329 -12.52 1.90 8.31
C GLN A 329 -11.40 1.79 9.37
N LYS A 330 -11.77 1.41 10.60
CA LYS A 330 -10.85 1.35 11.75
C LYS A 330 -9.82 0.22 11.61
N ARG A 331 -10.20 -0.85 10.91
CA ARG A 331 -9.31 -1.96 10.53
C ARG A 331 -8.03 -1.53 9.81
N TRP A 332 -8.11 -0.47 8.99
CA TRP A 332 -7.02 -0.09 8.09
C TRP A 332 -6.01 0.85 8.75
N PHE A 333 -6.49 1.75 9.61
CA PHE A 333 -5.64 2.71 10.29
C PHE A 333 -6.32 3.31 11.53
N PRO A 334 -5.56 3.65 12.59
CA PRO A 334 -6.12 4.30 13.78
C PRO A 334 -6.74 5.68 13.47
N GLU A 335 -8.05 5.80 13.75
CA GLU A 335 -8.85 7.01 13.49
C GLU A 335 -8.28 8.27 14.17
N ALA A 336 -7.69 8.13 15.36
CA ALA A 336 -7.14 9.26 16.12
C ALA A 336 -6.09 10.08 15.35
N GLN A 337 -5.44 9.47 14.36
CA GLN A 337 -4.40 10.08 13.52
C GLN A 337 -4.97 10.79 12.28
N LEU A 338 -6.28 10.70 12.05
CA LEU A 338 -6.97 11.24 10.88
C LEU A 338 -7.87 12.41 11.27
N HIS A 339 -8.09 13.34 10.34
CA HIS A 339 -9.09 14.39 10.46
C HIS A 339 -10.51 13.87 10.22
N LYS A 340 -10.66 12.92 9.29
CA LYS A 340 -11.89 12.19 8.95
C LYS A 340 -11.64 10.69 9.13
N SER A 341 -12.61 9.98 9.67
CA SER A 341 -12.52 8.54 9.95
C SER A 341 -12.35 7.68 8.68
N GLU A 342 -12.73 8.20 7.52
CA GLU A 342 -12.62 7.51 6.23
C GLU A 342 -11.16 7.38 5.77
N PHE A 343 -10.61 6.17 5.82
CA PHE A 343 -9.31 5.83 5.24
C PHE A 343 -9.46 5.39 3.77
N ILE A 344 -10.43 4.51 3.48
CA ILE A 344 -10.83 4.11 2.13
C ILE A 344 -11.86 5.13 1.63
N ARG A 345 -11.39 6.09 0.84
CA ARG A 345 -12.17 7.22 0.33
C ARG A 345 -13.22 6.83 -0.71
N LYS A 346 -12.79 6.64 -1.97
CA LYS A 346 -13.67 6.23 -3.08
C LYS A 346 -13.38 4.80 -3.52
N GLY A 347 -12.11 4.51 -3.82
CA GLY A 347 -11.75 3.33 -4.61
C GLY A 347 -12.18 3.50 -6.07
N GLY A 348 -11.46 2.87 -7.01
CA GLY A 348 -11.74 3.00 -8.45
C GLY A 348 -10.70 3.82 -9.21
N SER A 349 -10.94 3.98 -10.51
CA SER A 349 -10.05 4.67 -11.47
C SER A 349 -10.71 5.93 -12.03
N ARG A 350 -9.89 6.83 -12.58
CA ARG A 350 -10.25 8.07 -13.28
C ARG A 350 -10.92 9.15 -12.43
N ASP A 351 -10.76 9.09 -11.10
CA ASP A 351 -11.26 10.15 -10.22
C ASP A 351 -10.46 11.44 -10.40
N TRP A 352 -9.23 11.35 -10.93
CA TRP A 352 -8.39 12.48 -11.28
C TRP A 352 -9.09 13.51 -12.20
N LYS A 353 -10.06 13.09 -13.03
CA LYS A 353 -10.84 14.00 -13.89
C LYS A 353 -11.66 15.03 -13.12
N ASN A 354 -11.94 14.78 -11.84
CA ASN A 354 -12.67 15.71 -10.97
C ASN A 354 -11.75 16.76 -10.34
N TYR A 355 -10.44 16.70 -10.56
CA TYR A 355 -9.45 17.54 -9.88
C TYR A 355 -8.48 18.21 -10.83
N PHE A 356 -7.89 17.46 -11.77
CA PHE A 356 -6.94 18.02 -12.71
C PHE A 356 -7.62 19.04 -13.63
N THR A 357 -6.96 20.18 -13.85
CA THR A 357 -7.24 20.99 -15.04
C THR A 357 -6.64 20.33 -16.28
N ARG A 358 -7.02 20.80 -17.47
CA ARG A 358 -6.47 20.28 -18.72
C ARG A 358 -4.95 20.48 -18.77
N GLU A 359 -4.48 21.65 -18.38
CA GLU A 359 -3.07 22.01 -18.38
C GLU A 359 -2.26 21.14 -17.40
N GLN A 360 -2.79 20.88 -16.20
CA GLN A 360 -2.17 19.99 -15.23
C GLN A 360 -2.08 18.55 -15.75
N SER A 361 -3.14 18.08 -16.41
CA SER A 361 -3.18 16.77 -17.05
C SER A 361 -2.13 16.66 -18.14
N ASP A 362 -2.06 17.66 -19.03
CA ASP A 362 -1.09 17.68 -20.13
C ASP A 362 0.35 17.72 -19.63
N ARG A 363 0.63 18.43 -18.52
CA ARG A 363 1.94 18.40 -17.84
C ARG A 363 2.29 17.00 -17.32
N MET A 364 1.35 16.32 -16.67
CA MET A 364 1.55 14.93 -16.23
C MET A 364 1.78 13.99 -17.42
N ASP A 365 1.02 14.14 -18.51
CA ASP A 365 1.14 13.31 -19.71
C ASP A 365 2.47 13.53 -20.43
N ALA A 366 2.94 14.79 -20.49
CA ALA A 366 4.26 15.12 -21.03
C ALA A 366 5.38 14.50 -20.19
N LEU A 367 5.28 14.58 -18.85
CA LEU A 367 6.24 13.97 -17.95
C LEU A 367 6.22 12.44 -18.08
N PHE A 368 5.04 11.83 -18.06
CA PHE A 368 4.84 10.39 -18.25
C PHE A 368 5.54 9.88 -19.52
N ARG A 369 5.26 10.51 -20.67
CA ARG A 369 5.91 10.15 -21.94
C ARG A 369 7.42 10.33 -21.87
N THR A 370 7.87 11.51 -21.45
CA THR A 370 9.31 11.82 -21.39
C THR A 370 10.08 10.83 -20.51
N ARG A 371 9.49 10.39 -19.40
CA ARG A 371 10.14 9.53 -18.42
C ARG A 371 10.06 8.04 -18.77
N LEU A 372 9.00 7.59 -19.44
CA LEU A 372 8.74 6.16 -19.66
C LEU A 372 8.85 5.69 -21.11
N THR A 373 9.08 6.59 -22.08
CA THR A 373 9.37 6.21 -23.47
C THR A 373 10.56 5.24 -23.52
N GLY A 374 10.40 4.16 -24.29
CA GLY A 374 11.40 3.09 -24.42
C GLY A 374 11.37 2.06 -23.29
N THR A 375 10.43 2.16 -22.34
CA THR A 375 10.22 1.15 -21.29
C THR A 375 8.96 0.32 -21.57
N VAL A 376 8.84 -0.83 -20.91
CA VAL A 376 7.61 -1.65 -20.98
C VAL A 376 6.36 -0.91 -20.50
N ALA A 377 6.53 0.15 -19.71
CA ALA A 377 5.44 0.94 -19.14
C ALA A 377 4.93 2.08 -20.03
N GLU A 378 5.55 2.30 -21.19
CA GLU A 378 5.24 3.42 -22.10
C GLU A 378 3.75 3.52 -22.46
N LYS A 379 3.04 2.38 -22.51
CA LYS A 379 1.64 2.30 -22.97
C LYS A 379 0.65 1.79 -21.91
N TRP A 380 1.03 1.66 -20.64
CA TRP A 380 0.19 1.00 -19.63
C TRP A 380 -1.16 1.67 -19.35
N TRP A 381 -1.23 3.00 -19.39
CA TRP A 381 -2.43 3.74 -18.98
C TRP A 381 -3.01 4.63 -20.08
N GLN A 382 -2.95 4.18 -21.34
CA GLN A 382 -3.48 4.95 -22.47
C GLN A 382 -4.94 5.36 -22.25
N GLU A 383 -5.79 4.42 -21.82
CA GLU A 383 -7.20 4.72 -21.55
C GLU A 383 -7.41 5.41 -20.19
N GLU A 384 -6.67 4.97 -19.17
CA GLU A 384 -6.86 5.42 -17.79
C GLU A 384 -6.41 6.87 -17.56
N MET A 385 -5.43 7.34 -18.34
CA MET A 385 -4.95 8.73 -18.32
C MET A 385 -5.59 9.60 -19.41
N ALA A 386 -6.42 9.05 -20.30
CA ALA A 386 -7.03 9.84 -21.38
C ALA A 386 -7.96 10.95 -20.82
N TRP A 387 -7.70 12.19 -21.22
CA TRP A 387 -8.55 13.34 -20.90
C TRP A 387 -9.93 13.18 -21.52
N ASP A 388 -9.95 13.04 -22.85
CA ASP A 388 -11.16 12.80 -23.61
C ASP A 388 -11.62 11.36 -23.43
N GLN A 389 -12.93 11.11 -23.53
CA GLN A 389 -13.41 9.74 -23.64
C GLN A 389 -12.93 9.21 -24.99
N LEU A 390 -12.18 8.11 -24.99
CA LEU A 390 -11.89 7.41 -26.24
C LEU A 390 -13.24 7.07 -26.89
N PRO A 391 -13.47 7.43 -28.16
CA PRO A 391 -14.71 7.09 -28.81
C PRO A 391 -14.89 5.57 -28.74
N ILE A 392 -16.09 5.13 -28.35
CA ILE A 392 -16.49 3.72 -28.18
C ILE A 392 -16.16 2.89 -29.45
N PHE A 393 -16.00 3.55 -30.60
CA PHE A 393 -15.62 2.95 -31.88
C PHE A 393 -14.15 2.51 -32.02
N ALA A 394 -13.23 2.93 -31.14
CA ALA A 394 -11.84 2.49 -31.20
C ALA A 394 -11.62 1.07 -30.64
N LEU A 395 -12.62 0.49 -29.97
CA LEU A 395 -12.58 -0.88 -29.44
C LEU A 395 -12.85 -1.98 -30.50
N ASN A 396 -13.29 -1.61 -31.71
CA ASN A 396 -13.61 -2.56 -32.78
C ASN A 396 -12.65 -2.50 -33.99
N HIS A 397 -11.61 -1.67 -33.97
CA HIS A 397 -10.63 -1.55 -35.07
C HIS A 397 -9.19 -1.41 -34.56
N LEU A 398 -8.81 -2.22 -33.58
CA LEU A 398 -7.44 -2.72 -33.56
C LEU A 398 -7.45 -4.02 -34.37
N ASP A 399 -7.22 -3.87 -35.68
CA ASP A 399 -7.04 -4.98 -36.60
C ASP A 399 -6.00 -5.94 -36.03
N LEU A 400 -6.46 -7.14 -35.68
CA LEU A 400 -5.65 -8.30 -35.31
C LEU A 400 -5.14 -9.07 -36.54
N ASP A 401 -5.09 -8.43 -37.71
CA ASP A 401 -4.89 -9.12 -39.00
C ASP A 401 -3.71 -8.58 -39.84
N ASP A 402 -2.63 -8.09 -39.23
CA ASP A 402 -1.41 -7.72 -39.98
C ASP A 402 -0.11 -8.45 -39.56
N ASP A 403 -0.18 -9.51 -38.74
CA ASP A 403 1.02 -10.32 -38.43
C ASP A 403 0.86 -11.85 -38.55
N ILE A 404 -0.20 -12.34 -39.18
CA ILE A 404 -0.40 -13.78 -39.46
C ILE A 404 0.07 -14.19 -40.88
N GLN A 405 0.78 -13.32 -41.61
CA GLN A 405 1.44 -13.70 -42.87
C GLN A 405 2.98 -13.68 -42.82
N SER A 406 3.61 -13.22 -41.72
CA SER A 406 5.07 -13.17 -41.61
C SER A 406 5.68 -14.39 -40.88
N VAL A 407 4.87 -15.23 -40.20
CA VAL A 407 5.36 -16.37 -39.38
C VAL A 407 5.21 -17.74 -40.08
N SER A 408 4.61 -17.81 -41.28
CA SER A 408 4.49 -19.07 -42.05
C SER A 408 5.81 -19.53 -42.71
N ARG A 409 6.90 -18.77 -42.60
CA ARG A 409 8.22 -19.17 -43.08
C ARG A 409 9.25 -19.18 -41.96
N ARG A 410 9.16 -20.15 -41.05
CA ARG A 410 10.31 -20.81 -40.39
C ARG A 410 9.83 -21.90 -39.41
N GLY A 411 10.14 -23.15 -39.75
CA GLY A 411 10.61 -24.19 -38.82
C GLY A 411 9.71 -24.60 -37.65
N SER A 412 9.01 -25.73 -37.83
CA SER A 412 8.72 -26.79 -36.85
C SER A 412 8.90 -26.49 -35.36
N PHE A 413 7.82 -26.55 -34.58
CA PHE A 413 7.79 -27.25 -33.29
C PHE A 413 6.33 -27.62 -32.95
N SER A 414 6.06 -28.92 -32.92
CA SER A 414 4.78 -29.52 -32.52
C SER A 414 4.77 -29.77 -31.02
N LEU A 415 3.63 -29.49 -30.37
CA LEU A 415 2.99 -30.17 -29.23
C LEU A 415 2.27 -29.15 -28.32
N GLN A 416 1.06 -29.51 -27.85
CA GLN A 416 0.11 -28.75 -27.00
C GLN A 416 -0.87 -27.79 -27.69
N VAL A 417 -1.65 -28.27 -28.66
CA VAL A 417 -2.92 -27.62 -29.07
C VAL A 417 -4.16 -28.49 -28.82
N ASP A 418 -3.99 -29.77 -28.45
CA ASP A 418 -5.10 -30.72 -28.43
C ASP A 418 -5.98 -30.71 -27.16
N SER A 419 -5.55 -30.06 -26.06
CA SER A 419 -6.33 -30.04 -24.81
C SER A 419 -7.40 -28.95 -24.75
N ILE A 420 -7.32 -27.91 -25.59
CA ILE A 420 -8.25 -26.76 -25.55
C ILE A 420 -9.45 -26.96 -26.47
N LYS A 421 -9.31 -27.75 -27.55
CA LYS A 421 -10.44 -28.10 -28.43
C LYS A 421 -11.47 -28.98 -27.74
N PHE A 422 -11.02 -29.93 -26.92
CA PHE A 422 -11.91 -30.89 -26.25
C PHE A 422 -12.84 -30.24 -25.21
N MET A 423 -12.39 -29.18 -24.53
CA MET A 423 -13.23 -28.46 -23.55
C MET A 423 -14.25 -27.51 -24.19
N LYS A 424 -14.01 -27.04 -25.42
CA LYS A 424 -14.95 -26.17 -26.13
C LYS A 424 -16.12 -26.93 -26.75
N GLU A 425 -15.95 -28.19 -27.12
CA GLU A 425 -17.04 -29.04 -27.63
C GLU A 425 -18.01 -29.49 -26.52
N GLN A 426 -17.51 -29.76 -25.32
CA GLN A 426 -18.36 -30.16 -24.18
C GLN A 426 -19.30 -29.04 -23.69
N LYS A 427 -18.84 -27.77 -23.70
CA LYS A 427 -19.68 -26.62 -23.29
C LYS A 427 -20.79 -26.27 -24.29
N LYS A 428 -20.63 -26.63 -25.56
CA LYS A 428 -21.62 -26.36 -26.61
C LYS A 428 -22.79 -27.36 -26.57
N ASP A 429 -22.52 -28.60 -26.17
CA ASP A 429 -23.53 -29.65 -26.02
C ASP A 429 -24.39 -29.50 -24.74
N GLU A 430 -23.87 -28.86 -23.69
CA GLU A 430 -24.65 -28.60 -22.46
C GLU A 430 -25.63 -27.43 -22.63
N THR A 431 -25.27 -26.39 -23.39
CA THR A 431 -26.15 -25.24 -23.67
C THR A 431 -27.29 -25.60 -24.60
N GLU A 432 -27.10 -26.53 -25.55
CA GLU A 432 -28.15 -26.96 -26.48
C GLU A 432 -29.17 -27.93 -25.84
N LYS A 433 -28.82 -28.58 -24.72
CA LYS A 433 -29.71 -29.47 -23.97
C LYS A 433 -30.64 -28.73 -23.01
N ASP A 434 -30.22 -27.58 -22.49
CA ASP A 434 -31.02 -26.81 -21.52
C ASP A 434 -32.15 -26.02 -22.21
N ASP A 435 -31.87 -25.46 -23.40
CA ASP A 435 -32.89 -24.74 -24.20
C ASP A 435 -34.03 -25.65 -24.70
N ARG A 436 -33.77 -26.96 -24.89
CA ARG A 436 -34.83 -27.93 -25.27
C ARG A 436 -35.68 -28.39 -24.09
N ARG A 437 -35.25 -28.17 -22.85
CA ARG A 437 -35.98 -28.62 -21.65
C ARG A 437 -36.97 -27.56 -21.16
N THR A 438 -36.72 -26.29 -21.44
CA THR A 438 -37.56 -25.14 -21.02
C THR A 438 -38.79 -24.92 -21.93
N LEU A 439 -38.80 -25.49 -23.13
CA LEU A 439 -39.91 -25.37 -24.11
C LEU A 439 -40.99 -26.47 -24.02
N LYS A 440 -40.94 -27.38 -23.04
CA LYS A 440 -41.91 -28.49 -22.90
C LYS A 440 -42.84 -28.46 -21.69
N THR A 441 -42.90 -27.37 -20.92
CA THR A 441 -43.77 -27.27 -19.72
C THR A 441 -44.82 -26.16 -19.80
N ILE A 442 -45.31 -25.84 -21.00
CA ILE A 442 -46.52 -25.01 -21.19
C ILE A 442 -47.37 -25.65 -22.30
N LYS A 443 -48.17 -26.66 -21.93
CA LYS A 443 -49.47 -27.03 -22.52
C LYS A 443 -50.03 -28.25 -21.79
N CYS A 444 -51.30 -28.13 -21.40
CA CYS A 444 -52.15 -28.97 -20.54
C CYS A 444 -51.98 -28.79 -19.04
#